data_AF-A0A8T0X7Q0-F1
#
_entry.id   AF-A0A8T0X7Q0-F1
#
_cell.length_a   1.000
_cell.length_b   1.000
_cell.length_c   1.000
_cell.angle_alpha   90.00
_cell.angle_beta   90.00
_cell.angle_gamma   90.00
#
_symmetry.space_group_name_H-M   'P 1'
#
loop_
_entity.id
_entity.type
_entity.pdbx_description
1 polymer ?
#
loop_
_entity_poly.entity_id
_entity_poly.type
_entity_poly.pdbx_seq_one_letter_code
_entity_poly.pdbx_strand_id
1 'polypeptide(L)'
;MVLRNKVLLDLKPSQLAAVCGSLVSEGIKLRPWKNSSYVYEPSSVVTGVISYLEEQRNSLIDLQERHNVKIPCEIDAQFAGMVEAWASGLTWREIMMDSAMDDGDLARLLRRTIDLLAQIPKLPDIDPVLQKKMHKLLAASWTEYPLASLPVEGLKHVSTTNAEFPSLPANSTFVIGRKFFVVL
;
A
#
# COMPACT_ATOMS: atom_id res chain seq x y z
N MET A 1 -8.73 -16.40 -14.28
CA MET A 1 -7.79 -15.30 -13.92
C MET A 1 -8.58 -14.26 -13.14
N VAL A 2 -8.21 -13.99 -11.89
CA VAL A 2 -8.93 -13.11 -10.94
C VAL A 2 -9.20 -11.71 -11.53
N LEU A 3 -8.23 -11.14 -12.24
CA LEU A 3 -8.35 -9.82 -12.86
C LEU A 3 -9.36 -9.73 -14.02
N ARG A 4 -9.83 -10.88 -14.54
CA ARG A 4 -10.91 -10.96 -15.54
C ARG A 4 -12.28 -11.17 -14.91
N ASN A 5 -12.35 -11.28 -13.60
CA ASN A 5 -13.62 -11.48 -12.92
C ASN A 5 -14.42 -10.17 -12.92
N LYS A 6 -15.68 -10.26 -13.34
CA LYS A 6 -16.62 -9.13 -13.39
C LYS A 6 -16.85 -8.49 -12.02
N VAL A 7 -16.58 -9.22 -10.92
CA VAL A 7 -16.69 -8.71 -9.56
C VAL A 7 -15.86 -7.43 -9.33
N LEU A 8 -14.76 -7.25 -10.08
CA LEU A 8 -13.91 -6.05 -9.99
C LEU A 8 -14.48 -4.85 -10.79
N LEU A 9 -15.39 -5.08 -11.73
CA LEU A 9 -15.96 -4.04 -12.60
C LEU A 9 -16.97 -3.17 -11.87
N ASP A 10 -17.68 -3.73 -10.90
CA ASP A 10 -18.75 -3.04 -10.17
C ASP A 10 -18.24 -2.21 -8.97
N LEU A 11 -16.97 -2.38 -8.60
CA LEU A 11 -16.37 -1.70 -7.45
C LEU A 11 -16.22 -0.19 -7.66
N LYS A 12 -16.51 0.61 -6.64
CA LYS A 12 -16.09 2.02 -6.64
C LYS A 12 -14.56 2.13 -6.73
N PRO A 13 -14.00 3.26 -7.22
CA PRO A 13 -12.55 3.42 -7.27
C PRO A 13 -11.87 3.16 -5.92
N SER A 14 -12.38 3.72 -4.82
CA SER A 14 -11.84 3.50 -3.48
C SER A 14 -11.88 2.03 -3.04
N GLN A 15 -12.97 1.33 -3.34
CA GLN A 15 -13.14 -0.09 -3.07
C GLN A 15 -12.16 -0.95 -3.88
N LEU A 16 -11.91 -0.58 -5.14
CA LEU A 16 -10.91 -1.26 -5.98
C LEU A 16 -9.50 -1.10 -5.41
N ALA A 17 -9.15 0.10 -4.92
CA ALA A 17 -7.88 0.33 -4.26
C ALA A 17 -7.76 -0.51 -2.98
N ALA A 18 -8.83 -0.60 -2.18
CA ALA A 18 -8.87 -1.41 -0.96
C ALA A 18 -8.60 -2.89 -1.24
N VAL A 19 -9.26 -3.46 -2.26
CA VAL A 19 -9.03 -4.83 -2.71
C VAL A 19 -7.61 -5.02 -3.24
N CYS A 20 -7.01 -4.04 -3.92
CA CYS A 20 -5.60 -4.13 -4.31
C CYS A 20 -4.66 -4.04 -3.11
N GLY A 21 -5.00 -3.23 -2.11
CA GLY A 21 -4.24 -3.07 -0.87
C GLY A 21 -4.13 -4.35 -0.05
N SER A 22 -5.21 -5.15 0.00
CA SER A 22 -5.19 -6.45 0.67
C SER A 22 -4.30 -7.49 0.00
N LEU A 23 -3.94 -7.30 -1.27
CA LEU A 23 -3.04 -8.19 -2.02
C LEU A 23 -1.55 -7.83 -1.85
N VAL A 24 -1.23 -6.66 -1.27
CA VAL A 24 0.15 -6.14 -1.16
C VAL A 24 0.57 -5.80 0.28
N SER A 25 -0.21 -6.29 1.22
CA SER A 25 -0.04 -6.15 2.67
C SER A 25 1.05 -7.05 3.25
N GLU A 26 1.64 -7.93 2.44
CA GLU A 26 2.70 -8.87 2.86
C GLU A 26 3.82 -8.18 3.65
N GLY A 27 4.09 -8.69 4.84
CA GLY A 27 5.14 -8.21 5.73
C GLY A 27 4.84 -6.91 6.49
N ILE A 28 3.62 -6.38 6.40
CA ILE A 28 3.17 -5.30 7.29
C ILE A 28 2.80 -5.91 8.64
N LYS A 29 3.33 -5.35 9.72
CA LYS A 29 3.08 -5.86 11.08
C LYS A 29 2.28 -4.83 11.86
N LEU A 30 1.07 -5.22 12.27
CA LEU A 30 0.37 -4.50 13.33
C LEU A 30 1.19 -4.59 14.61
N ARG A 31 1.50 -3.44 15.20
CA ARG A 31 2.04 -3.36 16.55
C ARG A 31 0.88 -3.05 17.49
N PRO A 32 0.46 -4.00 18.34
CA PRO A 32 -0.59 -3.72 19.32
C PRO A 32 -0.12 -2.60 20.25
N TRP A 33 -0.75 -1.42 20.16
CA TRP A 33 -0.55 -0.34 21.12
C TRP A 33 -1.69 -0.38 22.15
N LYS A 34 -1.36 -0.12 23.42
CA LYS A 34 -2.13 -0.48 24.61
C LYS A 34 -3.60 -0.02 24.68
N ASN A 35 -4.13 0.75 23.72
CA ASN A 35 -5.53 1.17 23.66
C ASN A 35 -6.05 1.49 22.23
N SER A 36 -5.32 1.16 21.15
CA SER A 36 -5.78 1.48 19.78
C SER A 36 -6.41 0.24 19.13
N SER A 37 -7.72 0.33 18.89
CA SER A 37 -8.54 -0.70 18.23
C SER A 37 -9.31 -0.10 17.05
N TYR A 38 -8.73 0.84 16.32
CA TYR A 38 -9.33 1.32 15.08
C TYR A 38 -8.40 1.02 13.92
N VAL A 39 -8.58 -0.18 13.40
CA VAL A 39 -8.28 -0.44 12.00
C VAL A 39 -9.51 0.05 11.25
N TYR A 40 -9.33 0.94 10.27
CA TYR A 40 -10.45 1.36 9.43
C TYR A 40 -11.12 0.12 8.85
N GLU A 41 -12.41 -0.05 9.14
CA GLU A 41 -13.16 -1.21 8.66
C GLU A 41 -13.48 -1.05 7.17
N PRO A 42 -13.17 -2.05 6.32
CA PRO A 42 -13.55 -2.02 4.93
C PRO A 42 -15.06 -2.06 4.75
N SER A 43 -15.55 -1.50 3.65
CA SER A 43 -16.97 -1.62 3.31
C SER A 43 -17.37 -3.09 3.09
N SER A 44 -18.63 -3.43 3.36
CA SER A 44 -19.15 -4.80 3.18
C SER A 44 -18.93 -5.36 1.77
N VAL A 45 -18.92 -4.48 0.76
CA VAL A 45 -18.59 -4.83 -0.62
C VAL A 45 -17.13 -5.29 -0.73
N VAL A 46 -16.18 -4.54 -0.14
CA VAL A 46 -14.75 -4.89 -0.13
C VAL A 46 -14.54 -6.20 0.61
N THR A 47 -15.13 -6.35 1.80
CA THR A 47 -15.06 -7.60 2.59
C THR A 47 -15.59 -8.80 1.80
N GLY A 48 -16.72 -8.63 1.11
CA GLY A 48 -17.30 -9.68 0.27
C GLY A 48 -16.39 -10.08 -0.90
N VAL A 49 -15.76 -9.10 -1.56
CA VAL A 49 -14.80 -9.41 -2.64
C VAL A 49 -13.54 -10.07 -2.09
N ILE A 50 -12.98 -9.59 -0.97
CA ILE A 50 -11.81 -10.22 -0.36
C ILE A 50 -12.10 -11.67 0.03
N SER A 51 -13.25 -11.93 0.66
CA SER A 51 -13.69 -13.29 1.01
C SER A 51 -13.77 -14.19 -0.23
N TYR A 52 -14.34 -13.68 -1.33
CA TYR A 52 -14.36 -14.38 -2.61
C TYR A 52 -12.95 -14.67 -3.15
N LEU A 53 -12.02 -13.73 -3.03
CA LEU A 53 -10.62 -13.94 -3.44
C LEU A 53 -9.89 -14.96 -2.57
N GLU A 54 -10.20 -15.00 -1.28
CA GLU A 54 -9.66 -16.01 -0.35
C GLU A 54 -10.08 -17.43 -0.74
N GLU A 55 -11.32 -17.65 -1.20
CA GLU A 55 -11.75 -18.95 -1.72
C GLU A 55 -10.92 -19.38 -2.94
N GLN A 56 -10.64 -18.44 -3.85
CA GLN A 56 -9.80 -18.70 -5.02
C GLN A 56 -8.34 -18.97 -4.62
N ARG A 57 -7.83 -18.24 -3.63
CA ARG A 57 -6.51 -18.43 -3.04
C ARG A 57 -6.37 -19.82 -2.42
N ASN A 58 -7.37 -20.30 -1.68
CA ASN A 58 -7.31 -21.63 -1.07
C ASN A 58 -7.20 -22.73 -2.13
N SER A 59 -7.96 -22.61 -3.22
CA SER A 59 -7.85 -23.52 -4.37
C SER A 59 -6.45 -23.49 -5.01
N LEU A 60 -5.81 -22.31 -5.05
CA LEU A 60 -4.42 -22.17 -5.54
C LEU A 60 -3.43 -22.81 -4.57
N ILE A 61 -3.57 -22.61 -3.27
CA ILE A 61 -2.70 -23.21 -2.25
C ILE A 61 -2.78 -24.73 -2.30
N ASP A 62 -3.98 -25.31 -2.38
CA ASP A 62 -4.18 -26.76 -2.54
C ASP A 62 -3.48 -27.30 -3.79
N LEU A 63 -3.44 -26.51 -4.87
CA LEU A 63 -2.70 -26.86 -6.08
C LEU A 63 -1.19 -26.76 -5.87
N GLN A 64 -0.70 -25.70 -5.23
CA GLN A 64 0.71 -25.52 -4.90
C GLN A 64 1.23 -26.67 -4.02
N GLU A 65 0.46 -27.08 -3.01
CA GLU A 65 0.79 -28.19 -2.12
C GLU A 65 0.92 -29.51 -2.89
N ARG A 66 -0.05 -29.83 -3.76
CA ARG A 66 -0.02 -31.03 -4.61
C ARG A 66 1.20 -31.08 -5.54
N HIS A 67 1.71 -29.93 -5.94
CA HIS A 67 2.89 -29.80 -6.80
C HIS A 67 4.17 -29.43 -6.03
N ASN A 68 4.14 -29.45 -4.69
CA ASN A 68 5.26 -29.13 -3.82
C ASN A 68 5.90 -27.74 -4.08
N VAL A 69 5.07 -26.77 -4.48
CA VAL A 69 5.43 -25.36 -4.66
C VAL A 69 5.23 -24.63 -3.34
N LYS A 70 6.25 -23.90 -2.88
CA LYS A 70 6.26 -23.19 -1.59
C LYS A 70 6.35 -21.68 -1.77
N ILE A 71 5.47 -21.13 -2.61
CA ILE A 71 5.37 -19.68 -2.83
C ILE A 71 4.22 -19.16 -1.97
N PRO A 72 4.47 -18.22 -1.04
CA PRO A 72 3.42 -17.57 -0.28
C PRO A 72 2.44 -16.84 -1.20
N CYS A 73 1.18 -16.84 -0.81
CA CYS A 73 0.15 -16.02 -1.42
C CYS A 73 -0.67 -15.49 -0.26
N GLU A 74 -0.48 -14.23 0.13
CA GLU A 74 -1.22 -13.64 1.25
C GLU A 74 -2.33 -12.73 0.72
N ILE A 75 -3.45 -12.73 1.42
CA ILE A 75 -4.51 -11.74 1.27
C ILE A 75 -4.83 -11.31 2.69
N ASP A 76 -4.69 -10.01 2.98
CA ASP A 76 -4.95 -9.48 4.32
C ASP A 76 -6.00 -8.38 4.27
N ALA A 77 -7.19 -8.68 4.78
CA ALA A 77 -8.30 -7.73 4.84
C ALA A 77 -8.07 -6.62 5.87
N GLN A 78 -7.18 -6.81 6.85
CA GLN A 78 -7.02 -5.89 7.97
C GLN A 78 -6.77 -4.47 7.48
N PHE A 79 -5.87 -4.25 6.53
CA PHE A 79 -5.55 -2.89 6.08
C PHE A 79 -6.42 -2.38 4.94
N ALA A 80 -7.38 -3.17 4.45
CA ALA A 80 -8.19 -2.82 3.29
C ALA A 80 -9.01 -1.55 3.54
N GLY A 81 -9.60 -1.39 4.73
CA GLY A 81 -10.40 -0.21 5.04
C GLY A 81 -9.56 1.07 5.17
N MET A 82 -8.30 0.97 5.59
CA MET A 82 -7.39 2.14 5.60
C MET A 82 -7.11 2.64 4.19
N VAL A 83 -6.86 1.70 3.28
CA VAL A 83 -6.65 2.00 1.86
C VAL A 83 -7.93 2.55 1.22
N GLU A 84 -9.10 2.00 1.59
CA GLU A 84 -10.40 2.50 1.14
C GLU A 84 -10.63 3.95 1.59
N ALA A 85 -10.33 4.25 2.85
CA ALA A 85 -10.48 5.57 3.44
C ALA A 85 -9.56 6.60 2.77
N TRP A 86 -8.29 6.26 2.57
CA TRP A 86 -7.35 7.10 1.83
C TRP A 86 -7.82 7.37 0.40
N ALA A 87 -8.21 6.31 -0.33
CA ALA A 87 -8.69 6.45 -1.70
C ALA A 87 -10.05 7.18 -1.79
N SER A 88 -10.76 7.32 -0.67
CA SER A 88 -11.98 8.11 -0.56
C SER A 88 -11.72 9.60 -0.27
N GLY A 89 -10.46 9.98 -0.04
CA GLY A 89 -10.02 11.37 0.10
C GLY A 89 -9.67 11.82 1.52
N LEU A 90 -9.55 10.91 2.48
CA LEU A 90 -9.03 11.27 3.80
C LEU A 90 -7.56 11.69 3.71
N THR A 91 -7.22 12.71 4.49
CA THR A 91 -5.84 13.21 4.60
C THR A 91 -4.99 12.28 5.46
N TRP A 92 -3.67 12.38 5.30
CA TRP A 92 -2.71 11.62 6.10
C TRP A 92 -2.93 11.79 7.59
N ARG A 93 -3.14 13.04 8.02
CA ARG A 93 -3.38 13.38 9.42
C ARG A 93 -4.64 12.69 9.94
N GLU A 94 -5.73 12.70 9.17
CA GLU A 94 -6.98 12.05 9.57
C GLU A 94 -6.80 10.53 9.72
N ILE A 95 -6.09 9.89 8.78
CA ILE A 95 -5.82 8.44 8.86
C ILE A 95 -4.92 8.09 10.05
N MET A 96 -3.92 8.91 10.32
CA MET A 96 -2.95 8.63 11.39
C MET A 96 -3.44 8.99 12.79
N MET A 97 -4.42 9.89 12.93
CA MET A 97 -4.94 10.31 14.24
C MET A 97 -5.49 9.14 15.08
N ASP A 98 -6.03 8.12 14.43
CA ASP A 98 -6.67 6.96 15.09
C ASP A 98 -6.00 5.61 14.78
N SER A 99 -4.92 5.61 14.01
CA SER A 99 -4.26 4.38 13.51
C SER A 99 -3.23 3.80 14.49
N ALA A 100 -3.25 2.49 14.69
CA ALA A 100 -2.19 1.74 15.39
C ALA A 100 -0.97 1.43 14.49
N MET A 101 -1.00 1.80 13.21
CA MET A 101 0.04 1.49 12.23
C MET A 101 1.15 2.53 12.22
N ASP A 102 2.39 2.09 11.98
CA ASP A 102 3.54 2.97 11.82
C ASP A 102 3.43 3.79 10.52
N ASP A 103 3.85 5.06 10.55
CA ASP A 103 3.86 5.94 9.37
C ASP A 103 4.55 5.28 8.17
N GLY A 104 5.68 4.59 8.41
CA GLY A 104 6.44 3.91 7.37
C GLY A 104 5.72 2.70 6.80
N ASP A 105 4.89 2.03 7.60
CA ASP A 105 4.09 0.88 7.16
C ASP A 105 2.88 1.34 6.35
N LEU A 106 2.20 2.43 6.76
CA LEU A 106 1.14 3.06 5.94
C LEU A 106 1.69 3.52 4.59
N ALA A 107 2.81 4.25 4.62
CA ALA A 107 3.50 4.72 3.43
C ALA A 107 3.80 3.58 2.46
N ARG A 108 4.34 2.47 2.99
CA ARG A 108 4.71 1.29 2.21
C ARG A 108 3.48 0.60 1.62
N LEU A 109 2.41 0.43 2.40
CA LEU A 109 1.14 -0.15 1.94
C LEU A 109 0.56 0.66 0.78
N LEU A 110 0.40 1.96 0.99
CA LEU A 110 -0.15 2.89 0.02
C LEU A 110 0.70 2.89 -1.27
N ARG A 111 2.03 2.93 -1.14
CA ARG A 111 2.94 2.89 -2.28
C ARG A 111 2.81 1.60 -3.09
N ARG A 112 2.84 0.44 -2.44
CA ARG A 112 2.67 -0.85 -3.13
C ARG A 112 1.30 -0.96 -3.80
N THR A 113 0.26 -0.42 -3.16
CA THR A 113 -1.08 -0.39 -3.72
C THR A 113 -1.12 0.43 -5.01
N ILE A 114 -0.52 1.63 -5.01
CA ILE A 114 -0.35 2.47 -6.21
C ILE A 114 0.41 1.71 -7.30
N ASP A 115 1.54 1.09 -6.94
CA ASP A 115 2.38 0.39 -7.91
C ASP A 115 1.63 -0.78 -8.56
N LEU A 116 0.81 -1.53 -7.79
CA LEU A 116 -0.07 -2.58 -8.33
C LEU A 116 -1.16 -2.01 -9.25
N LEU A 117 -1.85 -0.96 -8.82
CA LEU A 117 -2.88 -0.27 -9.61
C LEU A 117 -2.33 0.32 -10.91
N ALA A 118 -1.05 0.73 -10.93
CA ALA A 118 -0.37 1.22 -12.13
C ALA A 118 0.14 0.10 -13.06
N GLN A 119 0.22 -1.13 -12.56
CA GLN A 119 0.64 -2.30 -13.32
C GLN A 119 -0.55 -3.00 -14.00
N ILE A 120 -1.68 -3.17 -13.30
CA ILE A 120 -2.84 -3.91 -13.84
C ILE A 120 -3.32 -3.38 -15.21
N PRO A 121 -3.46 -2.07 -15.45
CA PRO A 121 -3.88 -1.52 -16.75
C PRO A 121 -2.98 -1.86 -17.93
N LYS A 122 -1.75 -2.32 -17.68
CA LYS A 122 -0.75 -2.67 -18.70
C LYS A 122 -0.81 -4.14 -19.10
N LEU A 123 -1.60 -4.95 -18.39
CA LEU A 123 -1.74 -6.37 -18.68
C LEU A 123 -2.60 -6.58 -19.94
N PRO A 124 -2.29 -7.61 -20.76
CA PRO A 124 -3.11 -7.95 -21.92
C PRO A 124 -4.51 -8.42 -21.49
N ASP A 125 -5.50 -8.13 -22.34
CA ASP A 125 -6.90 -8.53 -22.18
C ASP A 125 -7.58 -8.05 -20.88
N ILE A 126 -7.21 -6.88 -20.38
CA ILE A 126 -7.93 -6.21 -19.28
C ILE A 126 -9.13 -5.45 -19.84
N ASP A 127 -10.24 -5.53 -19.12
CA ASP A 127 -11.46 -4.82 -19.49
C ASP A 127 -11.23 -3.29 -19.54
N PRO A 128 -11.59 -2.59 -20.64
CA PRO A 128 -11.37 -1.16 -20.78
C PRO A 128 -12.02 -0.30 -19.68
N VAL A 129 -13.13 -0.75 -19.10
CA VAL A 129 -13.82 -0.06 -18.00
C VAL A 129 -12.97 -0.12 -16.73
N LEU A 130 -12.39 -1.28 -16.43
CA LEU A 130 -11.47 -1.45 -15.31
C LEU A 130 -10.22 -0.58 -15.50
N GLN A 131 -9.68 -0.59 -16.71
CA GLN A 131 -8.50 0.20 -17.09
C GLN A 131 -8.74 1.70 -16.86
N LYS A 132 -9.87 2.24 -17.35
CA LYS A 132 -10.24 3.64 -17.18
C LYS A 132 -10.43 4.01 -15.70
N LYS A 133 -11.01 3.11 -14.90
CA LYS A 133 -11.22 3.32 -13.46
C LYS A 133 -9.90 3.44 -12.72
N MET A 134 -8.94 2.55 -13.00
CA MET A 134 -7.60 2.60 -12.40
C MET A 134 -6.83 3.86 -12.81
N HIS A 135 -6.86 4.25 -14.08
CA HIS A 135 -6.25 5.52 -14.51
C HIS A 135 -6.86 6.73 -13.80
N LYS A 136 -8.19 6.78 -13.65
CA LYS A 136 -8.85 7.86 -12.91
C LYS A 136 -8.41 7.89 -11.46
N LEU A 137 -8.28 6.74 -10.81
CA LEU A 137 -7.85 6.65 -9.42
C LEU A 137 -6.40 7.12 -9.24
N LEU A 138 -5.50 6.72 -10.12
CA LEU A 138 -4.10 7.17 -10.12
C LEU A 138 -3.95 8.68 -10.40
N ALA A 139 -4.92 9.28 -11.08
CA ALA A 139 -4.93 10.72 -11.37
C ALA A 139 -5.62 11.56 -10.27
N ALA A 140 -6.62 11.00 -9.57
CA ALA A 140 -7.48 11.72 -8.63
C ALA A 140 -7.03 11.62 -7.16
N SER A 141 -6.21 10.64 -6.84
CA SER A 141 -5.66 10.38 -5.51
C SER A 141 -4.19 10.06 -5.69
N TRP A 142 -3.36 10.16 -4.63
CA TRP A 142 -1.98 9.65 -4.57
C TRP A 142 -0.81 10.57 -4.99
N THR A 143 -1.03 11.74 -5.60
CA THR A 143 0.08 12.66 -5.96
C THR A 143 0.55 13.57 -4.83
N GLU A 144 -0.29 13.84 -3.83
CA GLU A 144 0.11 14.64 -2.67
C GLU A 144 0.68 13.73 -1.58
N TYR A 145 1.92 13.31 -1.80
CA TYR A 145 2.82 13.15 -0.67
C TYR A 145 3.36 14.55 -0.36
N PRO A 146 2.95 15.22 0.72
CA PRO A 146 3.77 16.30 1.21
C PRO A 146 4.94 15.67 1.96
N LEU A 147 5.90 15.09 1.21
CA LEU A 147 7.24 14.86 1.76
C LEU A 147 7.85 16.17 2.32
N ALA A 148 7.27 17.31 1.98
CA ALA A 148 7.57 18.64 2.48
C ALA A 148 6.79 19.09 3.74
N SER A 149 5.83 18.33 4.27
CA SER A 149 5.05 18.75 5.46
C SER A 149 5.14 17.80 6.66
N LEU A 150 6.13 16.91 6.70
CA LEU A 150 6.51 16.31 7.99
C LEU A 150 7.02 17.45 8.88
N PRO A 151 6.47 17.66 10.09
CA PRO A 151 7.12 18.52 11.07
C PRO A 151 8.54 17.97 11.27
N VAL A 152 9.55 18.80 11.10
CA VAL A 152 10.96 18.45 11.38
C VAL A 152 11.16 18.14 12.89
N GLU A 153 10.11 18.32 13.71
CA GLU A 153 10.04 18.04 15.14
C GLU A 153 9.90 16.55 15.45
N GLY A 154 10.92 15.79 15.06
CA GLY A 154 11.07 14.39 15.44
C GLY A 154 12.51 13.97 15.71
N LEU A 155 13.50 14.77 15.33
CA LEU A 155 14.88 14.60 15.79
C LEU A 155 14.97 15.13 17.22
N LYS A 156 14.60 14.28 18.19
CA LYS A 156 15.01 14.47 19.58
C LYS A 156 16.51 14.71 19.58
N HIS A 157 16.93 15.84 20.16
CA HIS A 157 18.29 16.08 20.59
C HIS A 157 18.82 14.82 21.28
N VAL A 158 19.62 14.03 20.56
CA VAL A 158 20.61 13.19 21.21
C VAL A 158 21.67 14.18 21.65
N SER A 159 21.60 14.53 22.92
CA SER A 159 22.64 15.28 23.62
C SER A 159 23.98 14.62 23.30
N THR A 160 24.84 15.33 22.59
CA THR A 160 26.26 15.04 22.46
C THR A 160 26.85 14.98 23.87
N THR A 161 26.92 13.79 24.43
CA THR A 161 27.92 13.45 25.43
C THR A 161 29.08 12.81 24.69
N ASN A 162 30.25 13.38 24.95
CA ASN A 162 31.51 13.09 24.28
C ASN A 162 31.82 11.58 24.27
N ALA A 163 31.88 11.01 23.08
CA ALA A 163 32.63 9.78 22.84
C ALA A 163 33.28 9.92 21.45
N GLU A 164 34.60 10.06 21.47
CA GLU A 164 35.47 10.16 20.31
C GLU A 164 35.23 9.00 19.33
N PHE A 165 35.13 9.32 18.04
CA PHE A 165 35.30 8.35 16.96
C PHE A 165 36.42 8.83 16.01
N PRO A 166 37.26 7.89 15.52
CA PRO A 166 38.49 8.19 14.81
C PRO A 166 38.22 8.66 13.37
N SER A 167 39.11 9.50 12.85
CA SER A 167 39.08 10.04 11.51
C SER A 167 39.40 8.97 10.44
N LEU A 168 38.59 8.93 9.37
CA LEU A 168 38.88 8.21 8.12
C LEU A 168 38.56 9.10 6.89
N PRO A 169 39.20 8.84 5.74
CA PRO A 169 39.76 9.89 4.89
C PRO A 169 38.82 10.43 3.82
N ALA A 170 39.12 11.66 3.39
CA ALA A 170 38.49 12.33 2.27
C ALA A 170 38.80 11.63 0.94
N ASN A 171 37.79 10.96 0.38
CA ASN A 171 37.46 10.91 -1.07
C ASN A 171 36.46 9.78 -1.35
N SER A 172 35.18 10.12 -1.52
CA SER A 172 34.18 9.29 -2.21
C SER A 172 32.97 10.15 -2.59
N THR A 173 32.84 10.46 -3.88
CA THR A 173 31.69 11.14 -4.48
C THR A 173 30.45 10.24 -4.43
N PHE A 174 29.35 10.69 -3.82
CA PHE A 174 28.06 10.00 -3.88
C PHE A 174 27.20 10.62 -4.99
N VAL A 175 26.99 9.87 -6.07
CA VAL A 175 26.12 10.22 -7.20
C VAL A 175 24.69 9.82 -6.85
N ILE A 176 23.79 10.80 -6.68
CA ILE A 176 22.34 10.55 -6.61
C ILE A 176 21.76 10.77 -8.02
N GLY A 177 21.52 9.63 -8.70
CA GLY A 177 20.96 9.57 -10.04
C GLY A 177 19.47 9.92 -10.11
N ARG A 178 19.22 10.97 -10.89
CA ARG A 178 17.96 11.48 -11.47
C ARG A 178 16.93 10.43 -11.92
N LYS A 179 15.64 10.80 -11.85
CA LYS A 179 14.82 10.99 -13.07
C LYS A 179 13.79 12.10 -12.89
N PHE A 180 14.02 13.15 -13.67
CA PHE A 180 13.10 14.24 -14.00
C PHE A 180 11.97 13.71 -14.88
N PHE A 181 10.76 14.22 -14.69
CA PHE A 181 9.83 14.47 -15.80
C PHE A 181 9.55 15.98 -15.81
N VAL A 182 10.12 16.66 -16.79
CA VAL A 182 9.69 17.99 -17.22
C VAL A 182 8.64 17.73 -18.30
N VAL A 183 7.42 18.20 -18.07
CA VAL A 183 6.38 18.29 -19.11
C VAL A 183 6.62 19.63 -19.82
N LEU A 184 6.93 19.56 -21.11
CA LEU A 184 6.68 20.64 -22.08
C LEU A 184 5.39 20.31 -22.80
#